data_AF-A0AA38R7A3-F1
#
_entry.id   AF-A0AA38R7A3-F1
#
_cell.length_a   1.000
_cell.length_b   1.000
_cell.length_c   1.000
_cell.angle_alpha   90.00
_cell.angle_beta   90.00
_cell.angle_gamma   90.00
#
_symmetry.space_group_name_H-M   'P 1'
#
loop_
_entity.id
_entity.type
_entity.pdbx_description
1 polymer ?
#
loop_
_entity_poly.entity_id
_entity_poly.type
_entity_poly.pdbx_seq_one_letter_code
_entity_poly.pdbx_strand_id
1 'polypeptide(L)'
;MSKYLHLPHMPKMHMPHRPTKEELLAAASGFWERLKVRFKWFSIRSMRPWNADEWGAFVSWFLFGHLVWILVGTTTFFSLVILTINTVFAQETLAEWIGDYLTKSAGLTVVFESAIVPKWGDGVITFRNVFVSRRPGQSKSTVTKGSSGAAAEAAALRKTGQDAAAAEEDDGNYTQFDVTISTVNVTLSFIKWWNGKGLLKDVEVKGVRGVVDRTSVNWSAEGKDPLSFRHEHHPGDFELDHFKMEDLLVTVHQPKGFRPFPVSIYSCELPQLRKQWLFYDFLSANHMSGSFDGSLFTIHPRQIHGVGPADGSGTGQINEDDTSVWKKFSRIRIDGLKIDHLNRGVDGPFGWIYEGNVDIIADIMFPADADDGIGKVVADFYDKMEEAVTSNRYIKLLDNNGLPAPHPESNNPDTTSPIISNDLGATSDGHMHAHGSTHLPAPAPSTTSSHLPSPHPSPLEAGSTPSYMVMDMRIHLNDVRAAVPLFNSREHLGGYVNAALVRPIVAYINAKRTYIPISCRIVKRASDFDGSWSVYDCGLMDDLSAEVYAAFARDVEDQQSRVRRLKRVGVWTVSLVVHALLAGVAGDLM
;
A
#
# COMPACT_ATOMS: atom_id res chain seq x y z
N MET A 1 29.13 102.94 -22.15
CA MET A 1 29.69 101.66 -22.63
C MET A 1 28.52 100.68 -22.79
N SER A 2 27.70 100.73 -23.85
CA SER A 2 27.81 100.01 -25.16
C SER A 2 28.46 98.62 -25.08
N LYS A 3 27.93 97.53 -25.64
CA LYS A 3 26.70 97.24 -26.42
C LYS A 3 26.70 95.71 -26.78
N TYR A 4 25.54 95.22 -27.24
CA TYR A 4 25.26 93.95 -28.00
C TYR A 4 25.10 92.68 -27.14
N LEU A 5 24.05 91.85 -27.20
CA LEU A 5 22.95 91.67 -28.17
C LEU A 5 21.62 91.36 -27.44
N HIS A 6 20.58 92.09 -27.81
CA HIS A 6 19.18 91.68 -27.66
C HIS A 6 18.90 90.50 -28.60
N LEU A 7 18.42 89.36 -28.10
CA LEU A 7 17.66 88.40 -28.92
C LEU A 7 16.16 88.72 -28.81
N PRO A 8 15.43 88.77 -29.93
CA PRO A 8 13.99 89.02 -29.93
C PRO A 8 13.22 87.79 -29.42
N HIS A 9 12.06 88.08 -28.82
CA HIS A 9 10.99 87.15 -28.49
C HIS A 9 10.88 85.98 -29.49
N MET A 10 11.19 84.76 -29.04
CA MET A 10 10.63 83.57 -29.68
C MET A 10 9.12 83.57 -29.38
N PRO A 11 8.25 83.40 -30.40
CA PRO A 11 6.83 83.18 -30.15
C PRO A 11 6.72 81.93 -29.28
N LYS A 12 5.94 82.04 -28.18
CA LYS A 12 5.56 80.89 -27.37
C LYS A 12 5.03 79.82 -28.33
N MET A 13 5.79 78.76 -28.54
CA MET A 13 5.33 77.58 -29.26
C MET A 13 4.01 77.19 -28.61
N HIS A 14 2.91 77.33 -29.35
CA HIS A 14 1.62 76.80 -28.92
C HIS A 14 1.81 75.31 -28.72
N MET A 15 2.00 74.88 -27.48
CA MET A 15 1.83 73.47 -27.17
C MET A 15 0.39 73.15 -27.55
N PRO A 16 0.14 72.18 -28.45
CA PRO A 16 -1.22 71.79 -28.79
C PRO A 16 -1.93 71.43 -27.49
N HIS A 17 -3.03 72.15 -27.20
CA HIS A 17 -3.85 71.96 -26.01
C HIS A 17 -4.20 70.47 -25.92
N ARG A 18 -3.66 69.79 -24.92
CA ARG A 18 -3.91 68.36 -24.72
C ARG A 18 -5.30 68.27 -24.12
N PRO A 19 -6.30 67.77 -24.87
CA PRO A 19 -7.68 67.81 -24.42
C PRO A 19 -7.81 67.01 -23.12
N THR A 20 -8.48 67.61 -22.16
CA THR A 20 -8.72 66.99 -20.86
C THR A 20 -9.80 65.91 -20.98
N LYS A 21 -9.74 64.87 -20.14
CA LYS A 21 -10.87 64.64 -19.23
C LYS A 21 -12.27 64.88 -19.77
N GLU A 22 -12.74 66.01 -19.29
CA GLU A 22 -14.10 66.52 -19.35
C GLU A 22 -14.40 67.07 -20.73
N GLU A 23 -13.41 67.66 -21.42
CA GLU A 23 -13.55 68.10 -22.81
C GLU A 23 -13.79 66.92 -23.76
N LEU A 24 -13.12 65.78 -23.57
CA LEU A 24 -13.33 64.57 -24.37
C LEU A 24 -14.67 63.89 -24.06
N LEU A 25 -15.16 63.99 -22.82
CA LEU A 25 -16.47 63.48 -22.42
C LEU A 25 -17.62 64.39 -22.89
N ALA A 26 -17.38 65.70 -22.97
CA ALA A 26 -18.31 66.68 -23.50
C ALA A 26 -18.45 66.58 -25.03
N ALA A 27 -17.36 66.28 -25.73
CA ALA A 27 -17.36 66.06 -27.17
C ALA A 27 -17.93 64.68 -27.59
N ALA A 28 -18.02 63.72 -26.67
CA ALA A 28 -18.55 62.38 -26.93
C ALA A 28 -20.09 62.40 -26.99
N SER A 29 -20.63 62.01 -28.15
CA SER A 29 -22.05 62.09 -28.50
C SER A 29 -22.87 60.87 -28.03
N GLY A 30 -22.20 59.76 -27.67
CA GLY A 30 -22.86 58.51 -27.27
C GLY A 30 -22.28 57.82 -26.03
N PHE A 31 -23.02 56.85 -25.49
CA PHE A 31 -22.63 56.02 -24.33
C PHE A 31 -21.29 55.29 -24.56
N TRP A 32 -21.15 54.66 -25.73
CA TRP A 32 -19.95 53.90 -26.09
C TRP A 32 -18.72 54.79 -26.28
N GLU A 33 -18.88 56.00 -26.81
CA GLU A 33 -17.78 56.97 -26.93
C GLU A 33 -17.32 57.46 -25.56
N ARG A 34 -18.26 57.76 -24.65
CA ARG A 34 -17.95 58.13 -23.26
C ARG A 34 -17.30 56.98 -22.50
N LEU A 35 -17.75 55.74 -22.70
CA LEU A 35 -17.15 54.55 -22.10
C LEU A 35 -15.72 54.32 -22.63
N LYS A 36 -15.51 54.48 -23.94
CA LYS A 36 -14.18 54.38 -24.57
C LYS A 36 -13.23 55.44 -24.03
N VAL A 37 -13.68 56.69 -23.89
CA VAL A 37 -12.89 57.77 -23.27
C VAL A 37 -12.57 57.43 -21.82
N ARG A 38 -13.53 56.98 -21.01
CA ARG A 38 -13.30 56.57 -19.62
C ARG A 38 -12.32 55.41 -19.50
N PHE A 39 -12.46 54.38 -20.33
CA PHE A 39 -11.59 53.20 -20.33
C PHE A 39 -10.17 53.55 -20.77
N LYS A 40 -10.02 54.31 -21.85
CA LYS A 40 -8.70 54.72 -22.37
C LYS A 40 -7.98 55.70 -21.44
N TRP A 41 -8.75 56.55 -20.75
CA TRP A 41 -8.20 57.47 -19.76
C TRP A 41 -7.86 56.76 -18.45
N PHE A 42 -8.59 55.71 -18.09
CA PHE A 42 -8.25 54.82 -16.98
C PHE A 42 -6.98 54.00 -17.27
N SER A 43 -6.82 53.49 -18.50
CA SER A 43 -5.70 52.61 -18.85
C SER A 43 -4.38 53.35 -19.05
N ILE A 44 -4.34 54.36 -19.93
CA ILE A 44 -3.09 55.02 -20.37
C ILE A 44 -3.06 56.52 -20.00
N ARG A 45 -4.17 57.08 -19.47
CA ARG A 45 -4.31 58.54 -19.28
C ARG A 45 -3.86 59.33 -20.52
N SER A 46 -4.09 58.78 -21.72
CA SER A 46 -3.75 59.38 -23.01
C SER A 46 -4.71 58.92 -24.10
N MET A 47 -5.06 59.81 -25.04
CA MET A 47 -5.87 59.47 -26.21
C MET A 47 -5.02 58.95 -27.39
N ARG A 48 -3.71 58.70 -27.19
CA ARG A 48 -2.78 58.15 -28.18
C ARG A 48 -3.16 56.71 -28.63
N PRO A 49 -2.77 56.25 -29.83
CA PRO A 49 -2.88 54.85 -30.20
C PRO A 49 -1.96 53.97 -29.33
N TRP A 50 -2.39 52.73 -29.12
CA TRP A 50 -1.71 51.76 -28.25
C TRP A 50 -0.41 51.28 -28.89
N ASN A 51 0.65 51.19 -28.08
CA ASN A 51 1.94 50.67 -28.56
C ASN A 51 2.05 49.15 -28.39
N ALA A 52 2.98 48.52 -29.11
CA ALA A 52 3.25 47.09 -28.98
C ALA A 52 3.65 46.70 -27.54
N ASP A 53 4.43 47.53 -26.85
CA ASP A 53 4.82 47.30 -25.45
C ASP A 53 3.63 47.35 -24.48
N GLU A 54 2.65 48.23 -24.75
CA GLU A 54 1.43 48.32 -23.93
C GLU A 54 0.55 47.10 -24.17
N TRP A 55 0.32 46.72 -25.44
CA TRP A 55 -0.34 45.45 -25.76
C TRP A 55 0.37 44.25 -25.14
N GLY A 56 1.70 44.23 -25.17
CA GLY A 56 2.52 43.21 -24.51
C GLY A 56 2.35 43.20 -23.00
N ALA A 57 2.28 44.37 -22.35
CA ALA A 57 2.04 44.49 -20.91
C ALA A 57 0.62 44.05 -20.50
N PHE A 58 -0.39 44.39 -21.31
CA PHE A 58 -1.77 43.95 -21.06
C PHE A 58 -1.92 42.45 -21.29
N VAL A 59 -1.34 41.91 -22.37
CA VAL A 59 -1.35 40.48 -22.67
C VAL A 59 -0.55 39.71 -21.62
N SER A 60 0.62 40.20 -21.20
CA SER A 60 1.42 39.54 -20.16
C SER A 60 0.73 39.59 -18.80
N TRP A 61 0.18 40.73 -18.38
CA TRP A 61 -0.58 40.82 -17.13
C TRP A 61 -1.84 39.95 -17.16
N PHE A 62 -2.55 39.92 -18.29
CA PHE A 62 -3.71 39.05 -18.47
C PHE A 62 -3.30 37.57 -18.42
N LEU A 63 -2.29 37.15 -19.20
CA LEU A 63 -1.81 35.77 -19.21
C LEU A 63 -1.26 35.34 -17.85
N PHE A 64 -0.42 36.16 -17.22
CA PHE A 64 0.20 35.85 -15.93
C PHE A 64 -0.84 35.87 -14.79
N GLY A 65 -1.79 36.79 -14.82
CA GLY A 65 -2.91 36.85 -13.88
C GLY A 65 -3.81 35.61 -13.99
N HIS A 66 -4.16 35.20 -15.21
CA HIS A 66 -4.94 33.97 -15.43
C HIS A 66 -4.12 32.72 -15.09
N LEU A 67 -2.80 32.71 -15.35
CA LEU A 67 -1.92 31.60 -15.01
C LEU A 67 -1.83 31.41 -13.48
N VAL A 68 -1.60 32.48 -12.73
CA VAL A 68 -1.59 32.45 -11.25
C VAL A 68 -2.94 32.00 -10.72
N TRP A 69 -4.04 32.50 -11.31
CA TRP A 69 -5.38 32.12 -10.92
C TRP A 69 -5.70 30.64 -11.24
N ILE A 70 -5.25 30.11 -12.39
CA ILE A 70 -5.37 28.69 -12.73
C ILE A 70 -4.54 27.85 -11.77
N LEU A 71 -3.33 28.27 -11.38
CA LEU A 71 -2.45 27.51 -10.49
C LEU A 71 -2.93 27.47 -9.04
N VAL A 72 -3.38 28.61 -8.50
CA VAL A 72 -3.81 28.73 -7.09
C VAL A 72 -5.28 28.37 -6.92
N GLY A 73 -6.12 28.77 -7.87
CA GLY A 73 -7.57 28.58 -7.84
C GLY A 73 -8.05 27.46 -8.76
N THR A 74 -7.25 26.42 -8.99
CA THR A 74 -7.54 25.31 -9.93
C THR A 74 -8.99 24.82 -9.83
N THR A 75 -9.45 24.42 -8.64
CA THR A 75 -10.83 23.93 -8.47
C THR A 75 -11.88 25.02 -8.72
N THR A 76 -11.63 26.26 -8.27
CA THR A 76 -12.52 27.41 -8.53
C THR A 76 -12.59 27.77 -10.01
N PHE A 77 -11.46 27.67 -10.72
CA PHE A 77 -11.35 27.85 -12.16
C PHE A 77 -12.18 26.81 -12.89
N PHE A 78 -11.94 25.51 -12.62
CA PHE A 78 -12.73 24.43 -13.23
C PHE A 78 -14.21 24.55 -12.87
N SER A 79 -14.53 24.90 -11.63
CA SER A 79 -15.89 25.20 -11.19
C SER A 79 -16.54 26.32 -12.02
N LEU A 80 -15.81 27.40 -12.36
CA LEU A 80 -16.31 28.50 -13.21
C LEU A 80 -16.41 28.10 -14.67
N VAL A 81 -15.50 27.27 -15.16
CA VAL A 81 -15.63 26.67 -16.49
C VAL A 81 -16.93 25.86 -16.54
N ILE A 82 -17.18 24.99 -15.56
CA ILE A 82 -18.41 24.18 -15.50
C ILE A 82 -19.67 25.05 -15.44
N LEU A 83 -19.65 26.14 -14.67
CA LEU A 83 -20.78 27.07 -14.56
C LEU A 83 -20.96 27.96 -15.80
N THR A 84 -19.89 28.47 -16.40
CA THR A 84 -19.99 29.32 -17.61
C THR A 84 -20.53 28.53 -18.78
N ILE A 85 -20.23 27.24 -18.82
CA ILE A 85 -20.77 26.33 -19.81
C ILE A 85 -22.10 25.71 -19.32
N ASN A 86 -22.86 26.32 -18.38
CA ASN A 86 -24.20 25.88 -17.87
C ASN A 86 -25.28 25.80 -18.97
N THR A 87 -25.04 24.87 -19.87
CA THR A 87 -25.82 24.32 -20.94
C THR A 87 -25.68 22.82 -20.73
N VAL A 88 -26.76 22.07 -20.95
CA VAL A 88 -26.81 20.61 -20.76
C VAL A 88 -25.59 19.89 -21.40
N PHE A 89 -25.02 20.48 -22.45
CA PHE A 89 -23.84 20.06 -23.20
C PHE A 89 -22.50 20.04 -22.42
N ALA A 90 -22.34 20.87 -21.38
CA ALA A 90 -21.07 20.93 -20.65
C ALA A 90 -20.93 19.93 -19.53
N GLN A 91 -22.07 19.61 -18.92
CA GLN A 91 -22.12 18.56 -17.92
C GLN A 91 -21.77 17.22 -18.58
N GLU A 92 -22.17 17.02 -19.85
CA GLU A 92 -21.78 15.87 -20.67
C GLU A 92 -20.27 15.86 -20.94
N THR A 93 -19.71 16.96 -21.47
CA THR A 93 -18.26 17.03 -21.78
C THR A 93 -17.36 16.96 -20.56
N LEU A 94 -17.76 17.53 -19.41
CA LEU A 94 -16.99 17.39 -18.17
C LEU A 94 -17.11 15.98 -17.58
N ALA A 95 -18.31 15.40 -17.56
CA ALA A 95 -18.50 14.03 -17.11
C ALA A 95 -17.70 13.05 -17.98
N GLU A 96 -17.68 13.25 -19.30
CA GLU A 96 -16.87 12.51 -20.25
C GLU A 96 -15.37 12.69 -19.96
N TRP A 97 -14.90 13.91 -19.74
CA TRP A 97 -13.49 14.17 -19.40
C TRP A 97 -13.04 13.52 -18.09
N ILE A 98 -13.88 13.61 -17.04
CA ILE A 98 -13.59 13.01 -15.72
C ILE A 98 -13.69 11.49 -15.79
N GLY A 99 -14.71 10.97 -16.46
CA GLY A 99 -14.83 9.54 -16.64
C GLY A 99 -13.71 8.99 -17.51
N ASP A 100 -13.29 9.67 -18.57
CA ASP A 100 -12.11 9.29 -19.36
C ASP A 100 -10.81 9.30 -18.54
N TYR A 101 -10.65 10.27 -17.64
CA TYR A 101 -9.52 10.31 -16.72
C TYR A 101 -9.53 9.11 -15.75
N LEU A 102 -10.68 8.82 -15.12
CA LEU A 102 -10.84 7.66 -14.24
C LEU A 102 -10.73 6.33 -14.99
N THR A 103 -11.13 6.31 -16.27
CA THR A 103 -11.07 5.11 -17.10
C THR A 103 -9.66 4.84 -17.59
N LYS A 104 -8.92 5.87 -18.03
CA LYS A 104 -7.51 5.72 -18.43
C LYS A 104 -6.62 5.29 -17.27
N SER A 105 -6.93 5.73 -16.05
CA SER A 105 -6.13 5.42 -14.86
C SER A 105 -6.50 4.09 -14.18
N ALA A 106 -7.74 3.60 -14.34
CA ALA A 106 -8.22 2.44 -13.57
C ALA A 106 -9.06 1.40 -14.36
N GLY A 107 -9.35 1.62 -15.65
CA GLY A 107 -10.13 0.70 -16.48
C GLY A 107 -11.59 0.56 -16.03
N LEU A 108 -12.19 1.65 -15.57
CA LEU A 108 -13.52 1.67 -14.94
C LEU A 108 -14.56 2.29 -15.86
N THR A 109 -15.76 1.74 -15.91
CA THR A 109 -16.92 2.43 -16.49
C THR A 109 -17.58 3.28 -15.42
N VAL A 110 -17.68 4.59 -15.65
CA VAL A 110 -18.30 5.53 -14.70
C VAL A 110 -19.52 6.17 -15.37
N VAL A 111 -20.69 6.00 -14.76
CA VAL A 111 -21.98 6.55 -15.21
C VAL A 111 -22.44 7.56 -14.16
N PHE A 112 -22.78 8.78 -14.59
CA PHE A 112 -23.25 9.83 -13.69
C PHE A 112 -24.76 10.04 -13.88
N GLU A 113 -25.55 9.86 -12.82
CA GLU A 113 -27.01 10.06 -12.89
C GLU A 113 -27.42 11.54 -12.71
N SER A 114 -26.71 12.32 -11.89
CA SER A 114 -27.16 13.67 -11.52
C SER A 114 -26.06 14.73 -11.41
N ALA A 115 -26.52 15.99 -11.34
CA ALA A 115 -25.78 17.24 -11.56
C ALA A 115 -24.44 17.35 -10.84
N ILE A 116 -23.45 17.85 -11.58
CA ILE A 116 -22.18 18.35 -11.06
C ILE A 116 -22.50 19.70 -10.40
N VAL A 117 -22.50 19.74 -9.07
CA VAL A 117 -22.85 20.95 -8.31
C VAL A 117 -21.58 21.57 -7.74
N PRO A 118 -21.15 22.74 -8.23
CA PRO A 118 -20.03 23.46 -7.65
C PRO A 118 -20.43 24.06 -6.29
N LYS A 119 -19.66 23.76 -5.23
CA LYS A 119 -19.78 24.43 -3.92
C LYS A 119 -18.68 25.49 -3.79
N TRP A 120 -19.04 26.73 -4.16
CA TRP A 120 -18.14 27.87 -4.28
C TRP A 120 -17.47 28.31 -2.99
N GLY A 121 -18.17 28.20 -1.86
CA GLY A 121 -17.62 28.58 -0.54
C GLY A 121 -16.40 27.74 -0.15
N ASP A 122 -16.36 26.49 -0.64
CA ASP A 122 -15.37 25.50 -0.19
C ASP A 122 -14.39 25.09 -1.30
N GLY A 123 -14.59 25.55 -2.54
CA GLY A 123 -13.76 25.16 -3.68
C GLY A 123 -13.84 23.67 -4.00
N VAL A 124 -15.03 23.07 -3.86
CA VAL A 124 -15.27 21.62 -4.02
C VAL A 124 -16.22 21.35 -5.19
N ILE A 125 -15.92 20.31 -5.98
CA ILE A 125 -16.79 19.78 -7.03
C ILE A 125 -17.52 18.55 -6.46
N THR A 126 -18.85 18.57 -6.48
CA THR A 126 -19.68 17.46 -5.99
C THR A 126 -20.36 16.72 -7.14
N PHE A 127 -20.18 15.40 -7.19
CA PHE A 127 -20.95 14.46 -8.01
C PHE A 127 -21.98 13.75 -7.14
N ARG A 128 -23.16 13.48 -7.71
CA ARG A 128 -24.26 12.80 -7.02
C ARG A 128 -24.75 11.62 -7.84
N ASN A 129 -25.04 10.51 -7.14
CA ASN A 129 -25.52 9.27 -7.73
C ASN A 129 -24.60 8.79 -8.86
N VAL A 130 -23.36 8.47 -8.50
CA VAL A 130 -22.34 7.97 -9.41
C VAL A 130 -22.40 6.45 -9.40
N PHE A 131 -22.56 5.83 -10.56
CA PHE A 131 -22.45 4.39 -10.72
C PHE A 131 -21.09 4.05 -11.33
N VAL A 132 -20.37 3.12 -10.70
CA VAL A 132 -19.05 2.66 -11.13
C VAL A 132 -19.12 1.15 -11.34
N SER A 133 -18.75 0.71 -12.53
CA SER A 133 -18.75 -0.70 -12.94
C SER A 133 -17.39 -1.08 -13.51
N ARG A 134 -16.93 -2.29 -13.22
CA ARG A 134 -15.85 -2.96 -13.93
C ARG A 134 -16.26 -4.39 -14.27
N ARG A 135 -16.50 -4.66 -15.55
CA ARG A 135 -16.94 -5.97 -16.08
C ARG A 135 -16.17 -6.34 -17.36
N PRO A 136 -16.03 -7.64 -17.68
CA PRO A 136 -15.36 -8.10 -18.90
C PRO A 136 -16.04 -7.58 -20.16
N GLY A 137 -15.24 -7.31 -21.19
CA GLY A 137 -15.73 -6.79 -22.47
C GLY A 137 -16.07 -5.30 -22.45
N GLN A 138 -15.74 -4.59 -21.35
CA GLN A 138 -15.76 -3.14 -21.28
C GLN A 138 -14.39 -2.58 -21.70
N SER A 139 -13.99 -2.80 -22.96
CA SER A 139 -12.68 -2.35 -23.47
C SER A 139 -12.57 -0.83 -23.68
N LYS A 140 -13.69 -0.11 -23.61
CA LYS A 140 -13.74 1.36 -23.72
C LYS A 140 -14.54 1.96 -22.57
N SER A 141 -14.03 3.06 -22.01
CA SER A 141 -14.82 3.96 -21.18
C SER A 141 -16.12 4.27 -21.90
N THR A 142 -17.23 4.23 -21.19
CA THR A 142 -18.40 4.95 -21.66
C THR A 142 -19.00 5.68 -20.48
N VAL A 143 -18.87 7.01 -20.50
CA VAL A 143 -19.62 7.87 -19.61
C VAL A 143 -20.97 8.09 -20.26
N THR A 144 -22.00 7.50 -19.67
CA THR A 144 -23.37 7.76 -20.09
C THR A 144 -24.10 8.50 -18.98
N LYS A 145 -24.98 9.42 -19.38
CA LYS A 145 -25.95 10.01 -18.47
C LYS A 145 -27.17 9.10 -18.44
N GLY A 146 -27.49 8.55 -17.28
CA GLY A 146 -28.61 7.62 -17.09
C GLY A 146 -28.87 7.38 -15.62
N SER A 147 -30.04 6.87 -15.26
CA SER A 147 -30.32 6.55 -13.86
C SER A 147 -29.36 5.46 -13.37
N SER A 148 -28.80 5.60 -12.17
CA SER A 148 -27.93 4.59 -11.56
C SER A 148 -28.62 3.22 -11.48
N GLY A 149 -29.93 3.21 -11.26
CA GLY A 149 -30.77 2.00 -11.31
C GLY A 149 -30.72 1.30 -12.67
N ALA A 150 -31.04 2.01 -13.76
CA ALA A 150 -30.96 1.43 -15.11
C ALA A 150 -29.53 1.02 -15.52
N ALA A 151 -28.50 1.72 -15.05
CA ALA A 151 -27.11 1.36 -15.30
C ALA A 151 -26.70 0.09 -14.54
N ALA A 152 -27.14 -0.05 -13.28
CA ALA A 152 -26.96 -1.25 -12.48
C ALA A 152 -27.72 -2.45 -13.08
N GLU A 153 -28.95 -2.23 -13.56
CA GLU A 153 -29.72 -3.26 -14.28
C GLU A 153 -29.04 -3.67 -15.59
N ALA A 154 -28.55 -2.71 -16.39
CA ALA A 154 -27.83 -3.01 -17.62
C ALA A 154 -26.52 -3.77 -17.36
N ALA A 155 -25.77 -3.42 -16.30
CA ALA A 155 -24.59 -4.15 -15.87
C ALA A 155 -24.94 -5.58 -15.41
N ALA A 156 -26.04 -5.74 -14.66
CA ALA A 156 -26.53 -7.05 -14.23
C ALA A 156 -27.03 -7.91 -15.41
N LEU A 157 -27.67 -7.32 -16.42
CA LEU A 157 -28.14 -8.02 -17.62
C LEU A 157 -26.97 -8.47 -18.51
N ARG A 158 -25.87 -7.73 -18.56
CA ARG A 158 -24.62 -8.19 -19.21
C ARG A 158 -24.03 -9.43 -18.54
N LYS A 159 -24.37 -9.72 -17.28
CA LYS A 159 -24.00 -10.96 -16.60
C LYS A 159 -24.67 -12.21 -17.22
N THR A 160 -25.76 -12.05 -17.97
CA THR A 160 -26.54 -13.16 -18.56
C THR A 160 -26.43 -13.28 -20.07
N GLY A 161 -26.00 -12.23 -20.78
CA GLY A 161 -25.75 -12.26 -22.23
C GLY A 161 -24.26 -12.31 -22.55
N GLN A 162 -23.74 -13.48 -22.90
CA GLN A 162 -22.47 -13.61 -23.64
C GLN A 162 -22.66 -13.10 -25.07
N ASP A 163 -22.77 -11.80 -25.27
CA ASP A 163 -22.76 -11.21 -26.61
C ASP A 163 -22.03 -9.86 -26.57
N ALA A 164 -20.78 -9.84 -27.06
CA ALA A 164 -20.36 -8.97 -28.17
C ALA A 164 -18.83 -8.93 -28.36
N ALA A 165 -18.42 -9.39 -29.55
CA ALA A 165 -17.46 -8.76 -30.45
C ALA A 165 -16.05 -8.37 -29.95
N ALA A 166 -15.08 -9.24 -30.27
CA ALA A 166 -13.83 -8.94 -31.01
C ALA A 166 -13.14 -7.57 -30.78
N ALA A 167 -12.88 -7.21 -29.53
CA ALA A 167 -11.77 -6.35 -29.15
C ALA A 167 -11.01 -7.10 -28.05
N GLU A 168 -9.66 -7.16 -28.16
CA GLU A 168 -8.69 -7.87 -27.30
C GLU A 168 -9.31 -8.76 -26.21
N GLU A 169 -9.15 -10.10 -26.31
CA GLU A 169 -9.69 -11.08 -25.34
C GLU A 169 -9.43 -10.65 -23.88
N ASP A 170 -10.42 -9.95 -23.32
CA ASP A 170 -10.46 -9.59 -21.92
C ASP A 170 -10.86 -10.85 -21.15
N ASP A 171 -9.86 -11.50 -20.56
CA ASP A 171 -10.02 -12.78 -19.85
C ASP A 171 -10.94 -12.69 -18.62
N GLY A 172 -11.31 -11.48 -18.19
CA GLY A 172 -12.16 -11.23 -17.04
C GLY A 172 -11.59 -11.71 -15.70
N ASN A 173 -10.30 -12.03 -15.65
CA ASN A 173 -9.60 -12.59 -14.49
C ASN A 173 -9.12 -11.50 -13.53
N TYR A 174 -10.05 -10.66 -13.08
CA TYR A 174 -9.80 -9.60 -12.11
C TYR A 174 -11.03 -9.40 -11.22
N THR A 175 -10.83 -8.67 -10.12
CA THR A 175 -11.94 -8.25 -9.27
C THR A 175 -12.89 -7.36 -10.07
N GLN A 176 -14.12 -7.83 -10.26
CA GLN A 176 -15.20 -7.10 -10.89
C GLN A 176 -16.05 -6.43 -9.81
N PHE A 177 -16.73 -5.34 -10.15
CA PHE A 177 -17.62 -4.68 -9.20
C PHE A 177 -18.65 -3.81 -9.89
N ASP A 178 -19.82 -3.71 -9.28
CA ASP A 178 -20.89 -2.79 -9.65
C ASP A 178 -21.31 -2.04 -8.38
N VAL A 179 -21.03 -0.74 -8.34
CA VAL A 179 -21.14 0.07 -7.13
C VAL A 179 -21.82 1.40 -7.45
N THR A 180 -22.85 1.72 -6.69
CA THR A 180 -23.47 3.04 -6.67
C THR A 180 -22.94 3.85 -5.50
N ILE A 181 -22.62 5.11 -5.76
CA ILE A 181 -22.06 6.06 -4.81
C ILE A 181 -23.00 7.27 -4.75
N SER A 182 -23.50 7.57 -3.56
CA SER A 182 -24.49 8.64 -3.36
C SER A 182 -23.89 10.02 -3.59
N THR A 183 -22.68 10.27 -3.08
CA THR A 183 -22.00 11.55 -3.23
C THR A 183 -20.48 11.36 -3.30
N VAL A 184 -19.85 12.04 -4.26
CA VAL A 184 -18.38 12.15 -4.36
C VAL A 184 -18.03 13.63 -4.40
N ASN A 185 -17.26 14.08 -3.42
CA ASN A 185 -16.70 15.43 -3.38
C ASN A 185 -15.22 15.35 -3.77
N VAL A 186 -14.77 16.21 -4.67
CA VAL A 186 -13.37 16.27 -5.08
C VAL A 186 -12.84 17.70 -5.09
N THR A 187 -11.56 17.83 -4.82
CA THR A 187 -10.76 19.03 -5.11
C THR A 187 -9.68 18.67 -6.14
N LEU A 188 -9.33 19.63 -6.99
CA LEU A 188 -8.36 19.43 -8.07
C LEU A 188 -7.05 20.17 -7.76
N SER A 189 -5.95 19.71 -8.35
CA SER A 189 -4.66 20.38 -8.28
C SER A 189 -3.89 20.22 -9.60
N PHE A 190 -3.78 21.33 -10.33
CA PHE A 190 -2.97 21.41 -11.54
C PHE A 190 -1.49 21.16 -11.28
N ILE A 191 -0.96 21.62 -10.14
CA ILE A 191 0.45 21.42 -9.78
C ILE A 191 0.73 19.91 -9.64
N LYS A 192 -0.18 19.16 -9.02
CA LYS A 192 -0.06 17.69 -8.91
C LYS A 192 -0.18 17.02 -10.27
N TRP A 193 -1.15 17.45 -11.09
CA TRP A 193 -1.33 16.94 -12.45
C TRP A 193 -0.09 17.14 -13.31
N TRP A 194 0.48 18.35 -13.31
CA TRP A 194 1.68 18.71 -14.06
C TRP A 194 2.91 17.91 -13.60
N ASN A 195 2.98 17.58 -12.31
CA ASN A 195 4.04 16.75 -11.74
C ASN A 195 3.78 15.23 -11.87
N GLY A 196 2.72 14.81 -12.57
CA GLY A 196 2.40 13.40 -12.80
C GLY A 196 1.75 12.65 -11.63
N LYS A 197 1.38 13.34 -10.53
CA LYS A 197 0.79 12.79 -9.30
C LYS A 197 -0.75 12.64 -9.35
N GLY A 198 -1.31 12.76 -10.55
CA GLY A 198 -2.74 12.84 -10.78
C GLY A 198 -3.35 14.22 -10.50
N LEU A 199 -4.57 14.43 -11.00
CA LEU A 199 -5.28 15.71 -10.92
C LEU A 199 -6.04 15.90 -9.60
N LEU A 200 -6.49 14.79 -8.99
CA LEU A 200 -7.26 14.81 -7.76
C LEU A 200 -6.34 15.15 -6.59
N LYS A 201 -6.77 16.08 -5.75
CA LYS A 201 -6.07 16.45 -4.52
C LYS A 201 -6.74 15.80 -3.30
N ASP A 202 -7.97 16.18 -3.01
CA ASP A 202 -8.75 15.63 -1.90
C ASP A 202 -10.01 14.95 -2.44
N VAL A 203 -10.40 13.82 -1.86
CA VAL A 203 -11.60 13.08 -2.24
C VAL A 203 -12.38 12.66 -1.00
N GLU A 204 -13.67 12.96 -0.97
CA GLU A 204 -14.62 12.48 0.04
C GLU A 204 -15.75 11.69 -0.65
N VAL A 205 -15.94 10.44 -0.23
CA VAL A 205 -16.94 9.52 -0.77
C VAL A 205 -17.98 9.21 0.29
N LYS A 206 -19.28 9.32 -0.06
CA LYS A 206 -20.38 8.99 0.85
C LYS A 206 -21.41 8.08 0.22
N GLY A 207 -21.89 7.11 1.00
CA GLY A 207 -23.03 6.27 0.64
C GLY A 207 -22.72 5.34 -0.51
N VAL A 208 -21.84 4.36 -0.28
CA VAL A 208 -21.38 3.37 -1.26
C VAL A 208 -22.18 2.08 -1.10
N ARG A 209 -22.83 1.61 -2.18
CA ARG A 209 -23.65 0.39 -2.19
C ARG A 209 -23.37 -0.44 -3.42
N GLY A 210 -23.29 -1.76 -3.29
CA GLY A 210 -23.15 -2.61 -4.47
C GLY A 210 -22.53 -3.97 -4.19
N VAL A 211 -21.95 -4.54 -5.24
CA VAL A 211 -21.38 -5.89 -5.24
C VAL A 211 -19.95 -5.85 -5.73
N VAL A 212 -19.06 -6.50 -4.98
CA VAL A 212 -17.69 -6.81 -5.39
C VAL A 212 -17.65 -8.29 -5.71
N ASP A 213 -17.39 -8.63 -6.97
CA ASP A 213 -17.46 -9.98 -7.50
C ASP A 213 -16.06 -10.46 -7.91
N ARG A 214 -15.54 -11.44 -7.18
CA ARG A 214 -14.25 -12.10 -7.44
C ARG A 214 -14.44 -13.55 -7.87
N THR A 215 -15.65 -13.97 -8.22
CA THR A 215 -15.94 -15.38 -8.55
C THR A 215 -15.23 -15.88 -9.80
N SER A 216 -14.92 -14.98 -10.75
CA SER A 216 -14.14 -15.27 -11.96
C SER A 216 -12.64 -15.27 -11.73
N VAL A 217 -12.17 -14.83 -10.55
CA VAL A 217 -10.74 -14.70 -10.27
C VAL A 217 -10.14 -16.08 -10.05
N ASN A 218 -9.23 -16.44 -10.94
CA ASN A 218 -8.52 -17.70 -10.96
C ASN A 218 -7.02 -17.39 -10.89
N TRP A 219 -6.38 -17.86 -9.82
CA TRP A 219 -4.93 -17.75 -9.70
C TRP A 219 -4.27 -18.91 -10.46
N SER A 220 -3.48 -18.62 -11.48
CA SER A 220 -2.66 -19.62 -12.18
C SER A 220 -1.42 -20.05 -11.37
N ALA A 221 -1.43 -19.81 -10.06
CA ALA A 221 -0.24 -19.63 -9.23
C ALA A 221 0.06 -20.86 -8.38
N GLU A 222 0.48 -21.95 -9.02
CA GLU A 222 1.42 -22.84 -8.33
C GLU A 222 2.81 -22.19 -8.39
N GLY A 223 3.36 -21.81 -7.24
CA GLY A 223 4.77 -21.42 -7.09
C GLY A 223 5.19 -20.00 -7.52
N LYS A 224 4.27 -19.06 -7.78
CA LYS A 224 4.66 -17.66 -8.08
C LYS A 224 4.91 -16.84 -6.80
N ASP A 225 5.98 -16.06 -6.79
CA ASP A 225 6.31 -15.12 -5.71
C ASP A 225 5.19 -14.07 -5.54
N PRO A 226 4.60 -13.90 -4.34
CA PRO A 226 3.57 -12.89 -4.10
C PRO A 226 3.99 -11.46 -4.49
N LEU A 227 5.28 -11.14 -4.36
CA LEU A 227 5.82 -9.82 -4.71
C LEU A 227 5.73 -9.50 -6.21
N SER A 228 5.49 -10.51 -7.06
CA SER A 228 5.32 -10.33 -8.51
C SER A 228 3.95 -9.76 -8.90
N PHE A 229 2.98 -9.75 -7.99
CA PHE A 229 1.63 -9.20 -8.22
C PHE A 229 1.52 -7.70 -7.87
N ARG A 230 2.63 -7.07 -7.48
CA ARG A 230 2.68 -5.65 -7.11
C ARG A 230 2.41 -4.76 -8.33
N HIS A 231 1.69 -3.69 -8.09
CA HIS A 231 1.39 -2.67 -9.09
C HIS A 231 2.65 -1.90 -9.48
N GLU A 232 2.85 -1.76 -10.79
CA GLU A 232 3.91 -0.92 -11.35
C GLU A 232 3.40 0.53 -11.43
N HIS A 233 4.19 1.46 -10.94
CA HIS A 233 3.83 2.88 -10.93
C HIS A 233 3.71 3.44 -12.35
N HIS A 234 2.56 4.01 -12.68
CA HIS A 234 2.32 4.66 -13.97
C HIS A 234 2.07 6.16 -13.79
N PRO A 235 2.63 7.04 -14.66
CA PRO A 235 2.34 8.47 -14.61
C PRO A 235 0.83 8.74 -14.71
N GLY A 236 0.31 9.52 -13.76
CA GLY A 236 -1.14 9.80 -13.67
C GLY A 236 -1.89 8.92 -12.68
N ASP A 237 -1.23 7.93 -12.07
CA ASP A 237 -1.70 7.29 -10.83
C ASP A 237 -2.02 8.36 -9.77
N PHE A 238 -3.13 8.17 -9.05
CA PHE A 238 -3.57 9.17 -8.10
C PHE A 238 -2.70 9.14 -6.84
N GLU A 239 -2.33 10.33 -6.35
CA GLU A 239 -1.78 10.55 -5.02
C GLU A 239 -2.66 11.57 -4.30
N LEU A 240 -3.64 11.12 -3.52
CA LEU A 240 -4.55 12.02 -2.81
C LEU A 240 -3.89 12.53 -1.52
N ASP A 241 -4.00 13.83 -1.26
CA ASP A 241 -3.51 14.46 -0.02
C ASP A 241 -4.47 14.21 1.15
N HIS A 242 -5.76 14.01 0.88
CA HIS A 242 -6.73 13.62 1.89
C HIS A 242 -7.81 12.73 1.27
N PHE A 243 -8.09 11.60 1.91
CA PHE A 243 -9.16 10.71 1.51
C PHE A 243 -10.10 10.43 2.67
N LYS A 244 -11.39 10.60 2.42
CA LYS A 244 -12.44 10.33 3.40
C LYS A 244 -13.54 9.47 2.79
N MET A 245 -14.01 8.50 3.54
CA MET A 245 -15.11 7.65 3.12
C MET A 245 -16.06 7.38 4.27
N GLU A 246 -17.36 7.56 4.02
CA GLU A 246 -18.42 7.35 4.99
C GLU A 246 -19.52 6.48 4.39
N ASP A 247 -20.11 5.64 5.24
CA ASP A 247 -21.27 4.82 4.88
C ASP A 247 -21.06 3.96 3.62
N LEU A 248 -20.12 3.02 3.68
CA LEU A 248 -19.95 1.98 2.68
C LEU A 248 -20.58 0.67 3.15
N LEU A 249 -21.32 0.01 2.26
CA LEU A 249 -21.84 -1.33 2.43
C LEU A 249 -21.82 -2.05 1.07
N VAL A 250 -20.98 -3.07 0.94
CA VAL A 250 -20.89 -3.89 -0.27
C VAL A 250 -21.02 -5.36 0.08
N THR A 251 -21.56 -6.16 -0.86
CA THR A 251 -21.53 -7.62 -0.76
C THR A 251 -20.35 -8.16 -1.55
N VAL A 252 -19.49 -8.93 -0.89
CA VAL A 252 -18.31 -9.53 -1.52
C VAL A 252 -18.61 -10.98 -1.88
N HIS A 253 -18.35 -11.35 -3.13
CA HIS A 253 -18.36 -12.72 -3.61
C HIS A 253 -16.92 -13.16 -3.87
N GLN A 254 -16.43 -14.13 -3.10
CA GLN A 254 -15.09 -14.69 -3.30
C GLN A 254 -15.15 -15.94 -4.20
N PRO A 255 -14.03 -16.31 -4.85
CA PRO A 255 -13.97 -17.53 -5.66
C PRO A 255 -14.07 -18.81 -4.80
N LYS A 256 -14.09 -19.97 -5.46
CA LYS A 256 -14.14 -21.31 -4.83
C LYS A 256 -15.38 -21.51 -3.92
N GLY A 257 -16.52 -20.92 -4.30
CA GLY A 257 -17.80 -21.14 -3.61
C GLY A 257 -17.83 -20.67 -2.14
N PHE A 258 -17.06 -19.63 -1.80
CA PHE A 258 -17.23 -18.96 -0.51
C PHE A 258 -18.61 -18.29 -0.44
N ARG A 259 -19.24 -18.31 0.73
CA ARG A 259 -20.55 -17.65 0.89
C ARG A 259 -20.40 -16.15 0.59
N PRO A 260 -21.38 -15.49 -0.03
CA PRO A 260 -21.39 -14.03 -0.06
C PRO A 260 -21.42 -13.47 1.36
N PHE A 261 -20.70 -12.37 1.61
CA PHE A 261 -20.69 -11.72 2.91
C PHE A 261 -20.65 -10.19 2.79
N PRO A 262 -21.25 -9.47 3.75
CA PRO A 262 -21.23 -8.02 3.75
C PRO A 262 -19.89 -7.48 4.27
N VAL A 263 -19.42 -6.41 3.66
CA VAL A 263 -18.34 -5.57 4.17
C VAL A 263 -18.87 -4.15 4.29
N SER A 264 -18.72 -3.56 5.47
CA SER A 264 -19.10 -2.17 5.73
C SER A 264 -17.93 -1.35 6.25
N ILE A 265 -17.88 -0.09 5.84
CA ILE A 265 -17.00 0.92 6.44
C ILE A 265 -17.92 2.06 6.88
N TYR A 266 -18.00 2.27 8.19
CA TYR A 266 -18.83 3.32 8.77
C TYR A 266 -18.17 4.68 8.58
N SER A 267 -16.87 4.74 8.86
CA SER A 267 -16.05 5.93 8.71
C SER A 267 -14.60 5.53 8.42
N CYS A 268 -13.97 6.20 7.47
CA CYS A 268 -12.57 6.04 7.11
C CYS A 268 -12.00 7.41 6.76
N GLU A 269 -10.86 7.73 7.35
CA GLU A 269 -10.12 8.94 7.10
C GLU A 269 -8.63 8.59 6.98
N LEU A 270 -8.05 8.92 5.83
CA LEU A 270 -6.66 8.69 5.51
C LEU A 270 -5.95 10.03 5.33
N PRO A 271 -4.76 10.21 5.94
CA PRO A 271 -3.96 11.42 5.77
C PRO A 271 -3.33 11.53 4.39
N GLN A 272 -3.35 10.45 3.60
CA GLN A 272 -2.92 10.38 2.22
C GLN A 272 -3.49 9.08 1.63
N LEU A 273 -3.74 9.03 0.33
CA LEU A 273 -4.08 7.79 -0.37
C LEU A 273 -3.44 7.76 -1.76
N ARG A 274 -2.37 6.97 -1.90
CA ARG A 274 -1.64 6.78 -3.14
C ARG A 274 -1.96 5.42 -3.74
N LYS A 275 -2.20 5.38 -5.05
CA LYS A 275 -2.43 4.11 -5.76
C LYS A 275 -1.26 3.15 -5.62
N GLN A 276 -0.02 3.66 -5.64
CA GLN A 276 1.18 2.83 -5.47
C GLN A 276 1.31 2.21 -4.07
N TRP A 277 0.90 2.93 -3.01
CA TRP A 277 1.06 2.53 -1.61
C TRP A 277 -0.28 2.16 -0.95
N LEU A 278 -1.23 1.66 -1.77
CA LEU A 278 -2.64 1.57 -1.39
C LEU A 278 -2.84 0.84 -0.05
N PHE A 279 -2.27 -0.36 0.11
CA PHE A 279 -2.43 -1.14 1.32
C PHE A 279 -1.77 -0.47 2.55
N TYR A 280 -0.57 0.08 2.37
CA TYR A 280 0.17 0.79 3.41
C TYR A 280 -0.56 2.03 3.92
N ASP A 281 -1.12 2.83 3.01
CA ASP A 281 -1.85 4.04 3.35
C ASP A 281 -3.14 3.71 4.15
N PHE A 282 -3.81 2.58 3.87
CA PHE A 282 -4.91 2.08 4.71
C PHE A 282 -4.48 1.63 6.11
N LEU A 283 -3.34 0.93 6.24
CA LEU A 283 -2.81 0.54 7.56
C LEU A 283 -2.46 1.77 8.42
N SER A 284 -2.03 2.85 7.77
CA SER A 284 -1.67 4.14 8.38
C SER A 284 -2.82 5.14 8.44
N ALA A 285 -4.07 4.68 8.42
CA ALA A 285 -5.26 5.53 8.56
C ALA A 285 -5.23 6.44 9.82
N ASN A 286 -5.87 7.61 9.75
CA ASN A 286 -6.15 8.45 10.92
C ASN A 286 -7.27 7.86 11.76
N HIS A 287 -8.26 7.26 11.10
CA HIS A 287 -9.28 6.44 11.72
C HIS A 287 -9.95 5.60 10.65
N MET A 288 -10.27 4.35 10.96
CA MET A 288 -11.12 3.52 10.12
C MET A 288 -11.95 2.61 11.03
N SER A 289 -13.25 2.53 10.79
CA SER A 289 -14.12 1.60 11.51
C SER A 289 -15.18 1.01 10.59
N GLY A 290 -15.55 -0.23 10.87
CA GLY A 290 -16.47 -0.96 10.01
C GLY A 290 -16.79 -2.34 10.53
N SER A 291 -17.38 -3.15 9.66
CA SER A 291 -17.58 -4.58 9.91
C SER A 291 -17.22 -5.41 8.68
N PHE A 292 -16.70 -6.61 8.93
CA PHE A 292 -16.33 -7.57 7.90
C PHE A 292 -17.01 -8.89 8.22
N ASP A 293 -18.00 -9.29 7.41
CA ASP A 293 -18.90 -10.43 7.67
C ASP A 293 -19.53 -10.40 9.08
N GLY A 294 -19.89 -9.20 9.54
CA GLY A 294 -20.47 -8.95 10.87
C GLY A 294 -19.46 -8.77 12.00
N SER A 295 -18.18 -9.08 11.78
CA SER A 295 -17.11 -8.90 12.77
C SER A 295 -16.63 -7.45 12.75
N LEU A 296 -16.64 -6.78 13.91
CA LEU A 296 -16.25 -5.37 14.00
C LEU A 296 -14.74 -5.22 13.82
N PHE A 297 -14.32 -4.17 13.12
CA PHE A 297 -12.93 -3.80 13.06
C PHE A 297 -12.72 -2.29 13.24
N THR A 298 -11.55 -1.94 13.76
CA THR A 298 -11.10 -0.55 13.91
C THR A 298 -9.61 -0.42 13.60
N ILE A 299 -9.23 0.73 13.04
CA ILE A 299 -7.86 1.21 12.89
C ILE A 299 -7.83 2.60 13.51
N HIS A 300 -6.95 2.81 14.49
CA HIS A 300 -6.79 4.12 15.12
C HIS A 300 -5.34 4.36 15.53
N PRO A 301 -4.85 5.60 15.47
CA PRO A 301 -3.57 5.99 16.03
C PRO A 301 -3.51 5.65 17.51
N ARG A 302 -2.43 4.99 17.92
CA ARG A 302 -2.16 4.74 19.33
C ARG A 302 -1.43 5.95 19.89
N GLN A 303 -2.06 6.68 20.80
CA GLN A 303 -1.37 7.71 21.57
C GLN A 303 -0.39 7.02 22.53
N ILE A 304 0.90 7.11 22.23
CA ILE A 304 1.96 6.73 23.16
C ILE A 304 2.55 8.00 23.79
N HIS A 305 2.81 7.97 25.09
CA HIS A 305 3.45 9.09 25.77
C HIS A 305 4.87 9.23 25.21
N GLY A 306 5.21 10.37 24.62
CA GLY A 306 6.54 10.67 24.07
C GLY A 306 6.63 10.77 22.54
N VAL A 307 5.63 10.27 21.79
CA VAL A 307 5.53 10.50 20.34
C VAL A 307 4.25 11.31 20.10
N GLY A 308 4.42 12.63 20.05
CA GLY A 308 3.32 13.53 19.72
C GLY A 308 2.85 13.30 18.28
N PRO A 309 1.60 13.68 17.94
CA PRO A 309 1.24 13.86 16.54
C PRO A 309 2.27 14.81 15.93
N ALA A 310 2.83 14.46 14.78
CA ALA A 310 3.65 15.39 13.99
C ALA A 310 2.75 16.52 13.48
N ASP A 311 2.37 17.43 14.38
CA ASP A 311 1.64 18.65 14.08
C ASP A 311 2.67 19.79 14.09
N GLY A 312 2.71 20.56 13.01
CA GLY A 312 3.78 21.49 12.65
C GLY A 312 3.90 22.75 13.51
N SER A 313 3.50 22.73 14.78
CA SER A 313 3.68 23.84 15.70
C SER A 313 4.64 23.46 16.82
N GLY A 314 5.89 23.93 16.69
CA GLY A 314 6.92 23.74 17.70
C GLY A 314 6.49 24.27 19.07
N THR A 315 6.92 23.53 20.11
CA THR A 315 7.24 23.90 21.50
C THR A 315 6.71 22.85 22.48
N GLY A 316 7.52 21.82 22.74
CA GLY A 316 7.29 20.85 23.80
C GLY A 316 8.57 20.06 24.08
N GLN A 317 9.08 20.17 25.30
CA GLN A 317 10.39 19.63 25.73
C GLN A 317 10.54 18.12 25.49
N ILE A 318 11.72 17.77 25.00
CA ILE A 318 12.10 16.51 24.37
C ILE A 318 12.67 15.54 25.42
N ASN A 319 12.22 14.28 25.40
CA ASN A 319 13.03 13.14 25.85
C ASN A 319 13.67 12.52 24.60
N GLU A 320 15.00 12.43 24.60
CA GLU A 320 15.86 12.46 23.40
C GLU A 320 16.19 11.08 22.80
N ASP A 321 15.70 9.96 23.35
CA ASP A 321 16.29 8.64 23.07
C ASP A 321 15.45 7.68 22.18
N ASP A 322 14.15 7.92 21.96
CA ASP A 322 13.26 7.00 21.20
C ASP A 322 12.48 7.68 20.04
N THR A 323 12.64 9.00 19.84
CA THR A 323 11.73 9.83 19.01
C THR A 323 12.15 10.03 17.55
N SER A 324 13.20 9.36 17.05
CA SER A 324 13.70 9.54 15.66
C SER A 324 13.40 8.38 14.70
N VAL A 325 12.97 7.21 15.17
CA VAL A 325 12.82 6.02 14.32
C VAL A 325 11.40 5.84 13.78
N TRP A 326 10.39 6.25 14.55
CA TRP A 326 8.98 5.95 14.26
C TRP A 326 8.17 7.22 14.03
N LYS A 327 7.53 7.31 12.87
CA LYS A 327 6.63 8.41 12.50
C LYS A 327 5.26 8.28 13.15
N LYS A 328 4.73 7.05 13.19
CA LYS A 328 3.34 6.79 13.58
C LYS A 328 3.17 5.42 14.20
N PHE A 329 2.28 5.34 15.18
CA PHE A 329 1.81 4.09 15.76
C PHE A 329 0.33 3.94 15.47
N SER A 330 -0.07 2.81 14.89
CA SER A 330 -1.47 2.49 14.60
C SER A 330 -1.85 1.20 15.31
N ARG A 331 -3.08 1.11 15.79
CA ARG A 331 -3.65 -0.11 16.34
C ARG A 331 -4.80 -0.56 15.45
N ILE A 332 -4.68 -1.78 14.95
CA ILE A 332 -5.74 -2.51 14.29
C ILE A 332 -6.36 -3.46 15.30
N ARG A 333 -7.69 -3.52 15.34
CA ARG A 333 -8.44 -4.48 16.11
C ARG A 333 -9.54 -5.09 15.25
N ILE A 334 -9.68 -6.40 15.29
CA ILE A 334 -10.77 -7.17 14.67
C ILE A 334 -11.32 -8.09 15.75
N ASP A 335 -12.63 -8.05 15.99
CA ASP A 335 -13.29 -8.86 17.03
C ASP A 335 -14.20 -9.92 16.40
N GLY A 336 -13.98 -11.19 16.74
CA GLY A 336 -14.83 -12.32 16.38
C GLY A 336 -14.86 -12.63 14.88
N LEU A 337 -13.74 -12.49 14.17
CA LEU A 337 -13.65 -12.87 12.76
C LEU A 337 -13.79 -14.38 12.62
N LYS A 338 -14.70 -14.85 11.76
CA LYS A 338 -14.81 -16.29 11.48
C LYS A 338 -13.52 -16.79 10.84
N ILE A 339 -13.01 -17.93 11.31
CA ILE A 339 -11.71 -18.47 10.88
C ILE A 339 -11.70 -18.85 9.39
N ASP A 340 -12.86 -19.05 8.78
CA ASP A 340 -12.98 -19.39 7.37
C ASP A 340 -12.52 -18.28 6.40
N HIS A 341 -12.40 -17.04 6.89
CA HIS A 341 -11.75 -15.95 6.15
C HIS A 341 -10.22 -16.06 6.11
N LEU A 342 -9.60 -16.83 7.03
CA LEU A 342 -8.14 -17.01 7.10
C LEU A 342 -7.67 -18.38 6.60
N ASN A 343 -8.55 -19.40 6.59
CA ASN A 343 -8.14 -20.78 6.32
C ASN A 343 -8.12 -21.19 4.83
N ARG A 344 -8.78 -20.44 3.95
CA ARG A 344 -8.96 -20.88 2.56
C ARG A 344 -7.79 -20.48 1.67
N GLY A 345 -7.17 -21.49 1.06
CA GLY A 345 -6.07 -21.28 0.10
C GLY A 345 -4.78 -20.80 0.75
N VAL A 346 -4.63 -21.03 2.06
CA VAL A 346 -3.41 -20.74 2.82
C VAL A 346 -2.81 -22.06 3.28
N ASP A 347 -1.55 -22.29 2.92
CA ASP A 347 -0.76 -23.39 3.45
C ASP A 347 -0.19 -22.97 4.80
N GLY A 348 -0.56 -23.66 5.88
CA GLY A 348 -0.08 -23.36 7.22
C GLY A 348 -1.11 -23.55 8.33
N PRO A 349 -0.82 -23.06 9.55
CA PRO A 349 -1.66 -23.26 10.73
C PRO A 349 -3.11 -22.80 10.56
N PHE A 350 -3.33 -21.68 9.88
CA PHE A 350 -4.69 -21.20 9.60
C PHE A 350 -5.47 -22.16 8.71
N GLY A 351 -4.83 -22.75 7.70
CA GLY A 351 -5.43 -23.77 6.83
C GLY A 351 -5.79 -25.07 7.57
N TRP A 352 -5.17 -25.34 8.71
CA TRP A 352 -5.48 -26.53 9.52
C TRP A 352 -6.74 -26.33 10.36
N ILE A 353 -7.12 -25.09 10.65
CA ILE A 353 -8.26 -24.73 11.49
C ILE A 353 -9.50 -24.51 10.63
N TYR A 354 -10.51 -25.38 10.78
CA TYR A 354 -11.71 -25.36 9.93
C TYR A 354 -12.96 -24.79 10.64
N GLU A 355 -12.92 -24.60 11.95
CA GLU A 355 -14.02 -24.10 12.77
C GLU A 355 -13.47 -23.18 13.88
N GLY A 356 -14.24 -22.16 14.25
CA GLY A 356 -13.93 -21.21 15.33
C GLY A 356 -13.89 -19.74 14.88
N ASN A 357 -13.58 -18.86 15.82
CA ASN A 357 -13.44 -17.42 15.58
C ASN A 357 -12.07 -16.92 16.04
N VAL A 358 -11.66 -15.76 15.53
CA VAL A 358 -10.40 -15.13 15.87
C VAL A 358 -10.60 -13.65 16.23
N ASP A 359 -10.01 -13.24 17.33
CA ASP A 359 -9.80 -11.82 17.62
C ASP A 359 -8.35 -11.46 17.28
N ILE A 360 -8.14 -10.33 16.62
CA ILE A 360 -6.82 -9.87 16.21
C ILE A 360 -6.61 -8.46 16.73
N ILE A 361 -5.51 -8.23 17.43
CA ILE A 361 -5.02 -6.91 17.79
C ILE A 361 -3.60 -6.79 17.24
N ALA A 362 -3.38 -5.84 16.34
CA ALA A 362 -2.07 -5.56 15.78
C ALA A 362 -1.66 -4.12 16.10
N ASP A 363 -0.53 -3.96 16.79
CA ASP A 363 0.12 -2.67 16.99
C ASP A 363 1.19 -2.49 15.90
N ILE A 364 0.98 -1.55 15.00
CA ILE A 364 1.84 -1.26 13.83
C ILE A 364 2.68 -0.03 14.11
N MET A 365 3.99 -0.13 13.87
CA MET A 365 4.98 0.92 14.00
C MET A 365 5.45 1.29 12.60
N PHE A 366 5.14 2.51 12.17
CA PHE A 366 5.53 3.05 10.87
C PHE A 366 6.83 3.82 11.00
N PRO A 367 7.82 3.54 10.16
CA PRO A 367 9.11 4.20 10.23
C PRO A 367 9.04 5.68 9.81
N ALA A 368 10.02 6.46 10.23
CA ALA A 368 10.25 7.82 9.75
C ALA A 368 10.53 7.86 8.24
N ASP A 369 10.19 8.97 7.59
CA ASP A 369 10.49 9.17 6.17
C ASP A 369 12.02 9.37 6.00
N ALA A 370 12.57 8.94 4.87
CA ALA A 370 14.02 8.96 4.64
C ALA A 370 14.65 10.38 4.68
N ASP A 371 13.84 11.43 4.52
CA ASP A 371 14.25 12.83 4.53
C ASP A 371 14.45 13.38 5.96
N ASP A 372 13.93 12.69 6.99
CA ASP A 372 14.06 13.08 8.40
C ASP A 372 15.43 12.62 8.93
N GLY A 373 16.48 13.36 8.58
CA GLY A 373 17.90 13.08 8.88
C GLY A 373 18.17 12.21 10.12
N ILE A 374 18.56 10.96 9.87
CA ILE A 374 18.64 9.91 10.88
C ILE A 374 20.09 9.70 11.36
N GLY A 375 20.33 9.71 12.68
CA GLY A 375 21.66 9.54 13.30
C GLY A 375 22.14 8.08 13.46
N LYS A 376 23.38 7.91 13.95
CA LYS A 376 24.10 6.61 14.11
C LYS A 376 23.35 5.52 14.90
N VAL A 377 22.51 5.90 15.87
CA VAL A 377 21.73 4.97 16.72
C VAL A 377 20.73 4.15 15.90
N VAL A 378 20.28 4.68 14.76
CA VAL A 378 19.27 4.02 13.93
C VAL A 378 19.89 3.01 12.96
N ALA A 379 21.18 3.12 12.65
CA ALA A 379 21.89 2.10 11.87
C ALA A 379 21.92 0.76 12.62
N ASP A 380 22.35 0.76 13.89
CA ASP A 380 22.36 -0.45 14.74
C ASP A 380 20.94 -1.03 14.94
N PHE A 381 19.91 -0.17 14.96
CA PHE A 381 18.52 -0.60 15.01
C PHE A 381 18.09 -1.28 13.71
N TYR A 382 18.37 -0.67 12.57
CA TYR A 382 18.06 -1.24 11.25
C TYR A 382 18.84 -2.52 10.94
N ASP A 383 20.07 -2.66 11.43
CA ASP A 383 20.84 -3.90 11.30
C ASP A 383 20.18 -5.06 12.06
N LYS A 384 19.68 -4.82 13.29
CA LYS A 384 18.91 -5.83 14.04
C LYS A 384 17.58 -6.17 13.38
N MET A 385 16.89 -5.16 12.81
CA MET A 385 15.67 -5.39 12.06
C MET A 385 15.96 -6.20 10.79
N GLU A 386 17.08 -5.94 10.12
CA GLU A 386 17.51 -6.71 8.97
C GLU A 386 17.80 -8.17 9.32
N GLU A 387 18.44 -8.44 10.45
CA GLU A 387 18.61 -9.81 10.96
C GLU A 387 17.27 -10.50 11.22
N ALA A 388 16.29 -9.79 11.79
CA ALA A 388 14.94 -10.32 12.02
C ALA A 388 14.20 -10.60 10.69
N VAL A 389 14.31 -9.72 9.70
CA VAL A 389 13.72 -9.92 8.36
C VAL A 389 14.41 -11.07 7.63
N THR A 390 15.74 -11.10 7.66
CA THR A 390 16.53 -12.10 6.94
C THR A 390 16.41 -13.48 7.57
N SER A 391 16.30 -13.63 8.89
CA SER A 391 16.03 -14.94 9.50
C SER A 391 14.69 -15.53 9.04
N ASN A 392 13.64 -14.73 8.95
CA ASN A 392 12.35 -15.14 8.38
C ASN A 392 12.41 -15.41 6.87
N ARG A 393 13.17 -14.60 6.11
CA ARG A 393 13.37 -14.78 4.65
C ARG A 393 14.31 -15.95 4.30
N TYR A 394 15.25 -16.28 5.18
CA TYR A 394 16.21 -17.37 5.04
C TYR A 394 15.54 -18.74 5.18
N ILE A 395 14.47 -18.85 5.98
CA ILE A 395 13.58 -20.01 5.98
C ILE A 395 12.97 -20.23 4.58
N LYS A 396 12.61 -19.16 3.85
CA LYS A 396 12.09 -19.27 2.47
C LYS A 396 13.19 -19.59 1.44
N LEU A 397 14.41 -19.04 1.58
CA LEU A 397 15.50 -19.21 0.61
C LEU A 397 16.24 -20.55 0.72
N LEU A 398 16.36 -21.14 1.91
CA LEU A 398 16.96 -22.49 2.08
C LEU A 398 16.18 -23.59 1.35
N ASP A 399 14.91 -23.33 1.04
CA ASP A 399 14.02 -24.30 0.41
C ASP A 399 14.13 -24.29 -1.13
N ASN A 400 14.39 -23.13 -1.74
CA ASN A 400 14.52 -23.03 -3.22
C ASN A 400 15.74 -23.76 -3.80
N ASN A 401 16.75 -24.12 -2.98
CA ASN A 401 18.01 -24.68 -3.46
C ASN A 401 18.31 -26.12 -3.02
N GLY A 402 17.41 -26.86 -2.36
CA GLY A 402 17.52 -28.31 -2.20
C GLY A 402 18.88 -28.85 -1.68
N LEU A 403 19.64 -28.07 -0.90
CA LEU A 403 20.97 -28.48 -0.42
C LEU A 403 20.84 -29.24 0.91
N PRO A 404 21.59 -30.36 1.10
CA PRO A 404 21.58 -31.08 2.36
C PRO A 404 22.17 -30.22 3.49
N ALA A 405 21.51 -30.20 4.64
CA ALA A 405 22.00 -29.51 5.84
C ALA A 405 23.40 -30.01 6.26
N PRO A 406 24.30 -29.13 6.76
CA PRO A 406 25.59 -29.57 7.29
C PRO A 406 25.40 -30.31 8.62
N HIS A 407 26.01 -31.48 8.74
CA HIS A 407 26.13 -32.21 10.01
C HIS A 407 26.91 -31.37 11.04
N PRO A 408 26.48 -31.27 12.31
CA PRO A 408 27.28 -30.66 13.34
C PRO A 408 28.41 -31.63 13.73
N GLU A 409 29.66 -31.24 13.45
CA GLU A 409 30.85 -31.93 13.93
C GLU A 409 30.90 -31.91 15.47
N SER A 410 30.90 -33.10 16.05
CA SER A 410 31.12 -33.31 17.48
C SER A 410 32.62 -33.23 17.79
N ASN A 411 33.03 -32.16 18.46
CA ASN A 411 34.31 -32.10 19.17
C ASN A 411 34.29 -33.10 20.34
N ASN A 412 35.21 -34.05 20.36
CA ASN A 412 35.58 -34.78 21.57
C ASN A 412 37.11 -34.97 21.60
N PRO A 413 37.80 -34.67 22.72
CA PRO A 413 39.24 -34.60 22.76
C PRO A 413 39.88 -35.99 22.94
N ASP A 414 41.08 -36.12 22.36
CA ASP A 414 41.93 -37.29 22.36
C ASP A 414 42.19 -37.92 23.74
N THR A 415 42.17 -39.25 23.78
CA THR A 415 43.03 -40.02 24.69
C THR A 415 43.43 -41.33 24.01
N THR A 416 44.60 -41.34 23.37
CA THR A 416 45.27 -42.55 22.87
C THR A 416 46.17 -43.17 23.93
N SER A 417 46.20 -44.52 23.98
CA SER A 417 47.40 -45.37 24.14
C SER A 417 47.00 -46.87 24.23
N PRO A 418 47.87 -47.85 23.90
CA PRO A 418 48.37 -48.18 22.55
C PRO A 418 48.35 -49.72 22.28
N ILE A 419 48.98 -50.18 21.18
CA ILE A 419 49.85 -51.40 21.05
C ILE A 419 49.55 -52.37 19.86
N ILE A 420 50.47 -52.29 18.87
CA ILE A 420 51.24 -53.36 18.15
C ILE A 420 50.46 -54.31 17.21
N SER A 421 50.79 -54.48 15.92
CA SER A 421 52.02 -55.14 15.42
C SER A 421 52.30 -54.87 13.92
N ASN A 422 53.60 -54.75 13.59
CA ASN A 422 54.24 -54.86 12.26
C ASN A 422 53.96 -56.27 11.62
N ASP A 423 54.29 -56.68 10.39
CA ASP A 423 55.32 -56.31 9.42
C ASP A 423 55.22 -57.17 8.12
N LEU A 424 55.94 -56.73 7.06
CA LEU A 424 56.67 -57.48 6.00
C LEU A 424 56.01 -58.21 4.80
N GLY A 425 56.49 -57.79 3.61
CA GLY A 425 56.88 -58.64 2.45
C GLY A 425 56.22 -58.28 1.10
N ALA A 426 56.70 -57.31 0.29
CA ALA A 426 57.84 -57.31 -0.63
C ALA A 426 57.72 -58.23 -1.88
N THR A 427 57.59 -57.63 -3.08
CA THR A 427 58.42 -57.89 -4.28
C THR A 427 58.29 -56.74 -5.28
N SER A 428 59.42 -56.33 -5.87
CA SER A 428 59.57 -55.34 -6.94
C SER A 428 59.74 -56.00 -8.32
N ASP A 429 59.56 -55.17 -9.35
CA ASP A 429 60.25 -55.12 -10.66
C ASP A 429 59.34 -55.16 -11.90
N GLY A 430 59.51 -54.16 -12.78
CA GLY A 430 58.97 -54.19 -14.15
C GLY A 430 58.70 -52.85 -14.87
N HIS A 431 59.76 -52.11 -15.21
CA HIS A 431 59.99 -51.29 -16.43
C HIS A 431 58.95 -50.33 -17.08
N MET A 432 59.46 -49.13 -17.40
CA MET A 432 58.92 -48.06 -18.28
C MET A 432 59.47 -48.11 -19.73
N HIS A 433 58.80 -47.44 -20.68
CA HIS A 433 59.28 -46.42 -21.67
C HIS A 433 58.09 -46.03 -22.62
N ALA A 434 57.64 -44.76 -22.76
CA ALA A 434 58.12 -43.59 -23.55
C ALA A 434 57.93 -43.76 -25.09
N HIS A 435 57.45 -42.84 -25.95
CA HIS A 435 57.60 -41.37 -26.11
C HIS A 435 56.55 -40.80 -27.11
N GLY A 436 56.35 -39.46 -27.15
CA GLY A 436 55.91 -38.75 -28.37
C GLY A 436 55.30 -37.35 -28.17
N SER A 437 56.01 -36.31 -28.61
CA SER A 437 55.75 -34.86 -28.40
C SER A 437 55.46 -34.10 -29.71
N THR A 438 54.60 -33.06 -29.73
CA THR A 438 54.66 -31.91 -30.69
C THR A 438 53.86 -30.68 -30.16
N HIS A 439 54.08 -29.50 -30.75
CA HIS A 439 54.11 -28.14 -30.19
C HIS A 439 53.17 -27.13 -30.94
N LEU A 440 52.59 -26.14 -30.20
CA LEU A 440 51.94 -24.82 -30.54
C LEU A 440 50.57 -24.73 -31.27
N PRO A 441 49.87 -23.55 -31.25
CA PRO A 441 49.69 -22.50 -30.22
C PRO A 441 48.20 -22.11 -29.96
N ALA A 442 47.93 -21.28 -28.95
CA ALA A 442 46.60 -20.78 -28.58
C ALA A 442 45.96 -19.81 -29.61
N PRO A 443 44.63 -19.89 -29.81
CA PRO A 443 43.77 -18.72 -29.58
C PRO A 443 42.43 -19.06 -28.88
N ALA A 444 41.77 -17.99 -28.41
CA ALA A 444 40.63 -17.91 -27.47
C ALA A 444 39.34 -18.70 -27.82
N PRO A 445 38.49 -18.99 -26.81
CA PRO A 445 37.08 -19.24 -27.04
C PRO A 445 36.22 -18.03 -26.68
N SER A 446 35.53 -17.51 -27.70
CA SER A 446 34.31 -16.73 -27.59
C SER A 446 33.13 -17.60 -27.13
N THR A 447 32.54 -17.22 -26.00
CA THR A 447 31.09 -17.12 -25.72
C THR A 447 30.14 -18.20 -26.29
N THR A 448 29.51 -19.00 -25.42
CA THR A 448 28.04 -19.05 -25.26
C THR A 448 27.62 -19.91 -24.04
N SER A 449 27.19 -19.25 -22.97
CA SER A 449 25.93 -19.55 -22.24
C SER A 449 25.80 -18.53 -21.11
N SER A 450 24.73 -17.74 -21.22
CA SER A 450 24.39 -16.60 -20.39
C SER A 450 23.92 -17.04 -19.01
N HIS A 451 24.75 -16.84 -18.00
CA HIS A 451 24.31 -16.72 -16.62
C HIS A 451 23.71 -15.32 -16.47
N LEU A 452 22.38 -15.22 -16.40
CA LEU A 452 21.72 -13.98 -15.98
C LEU A 452 22.08 -13.73 -14.50
N PRO A 453 22.66 -12.58 -14.14
CA PRO A 453 22.75 -12.17 -12.75
C PRO A 453 21.35 -11.83 -12.25
N SER A 454 21.08 -12.20 -11.00
CA SER A 454 20.03 -11.63 -10.16
C SER A 454 19.90 -10.11 -10.36
N PRO A 455 18.68 -9.54 -10.29
CA PRO A 455 18.50 -8.10 -10.43
C PRO A 455 19.18 -7.42 -9.24
N HIS A 456 20.41 -6.95 -9.46
CA HIS A 456 21.00 -5.93 -8.62
C HIS A 456 20.14 -4.67 -8.77
N PRO A 457 19.84 -3.96 -7.67
CA PRO A 457 19.16 -2.69 -7.77
C PRO A 457 19.97 -1.74 -8.65
N SER A 458 19.25 -0.98 -9.46
CA SER A 458 19.77 0.09 -10.30
C SER A 458 20.78 0.94 -9.51
N PRO A 459 21.87 1.45 -10.11
CA PRO A 459 22.90 2.25 -9.41
C PRO A 459 22.40 3.57 -8.75
N LEU A 460 21.11 3.86 -8.84
CA LEU A 460 20.44 5.01 -8.22
C LEU A 460 19.92 4.73 -6.80
N GLU A 461 19.91 3.48 -6.32
CA GLU A 461 19.36 3.13 -4.98
C GLU A 461 20.43 2.90 -3.89
N ALA A 462 21.72 3.13 -4.18
CA ALA A 462 22.80 2.85 -3.23
C ALA A 462 22.92 3.85 -2.05
N GLY A 463 21.91 4.71 -1.84
CA GLY A 463 21.97 5.83 -0.89
C GLY A 463 20.91 5.87 0.21
N SER A 464 19.84 5.05 0.14
CA SER A 464 18.77 5.07 1.16
C SER A 464 18.93 3.93 2.16
N THR A 465 19.01 4.26 3.45
CA THR A 465 18.97 3.26 4.52
C THR A 465 17.65 2.48 4.47
N PRO A 466 17.68 1.14 4.59
CA PRO A 466 16.45 0.35 4.54
C PRO A 466 15.58 0.68 5.74
N SER A 467 14.31 0.91 5.48
CA SER A 467 13.31 1.26 6.48
C SER A 467 12.39 0.07 6.74
N TYR A 468 11.96 -0.12 7.99
CA TYR A 468 11.21 -1.30 8.41
C TYR A 468 9.92 -0.92 9.13
N MET A 469 8.84 -1.62 8.79
CA MET A 469 7.59 -1.60 9.52
C MET A 469 7.55 -2.79 10.49
N VAL A 470 7.18 -2.54 11.74
CA VAL A 470 7.04 -3.58 12.75
C VAL A 470 5.57 -3.72 13.13
N MET A 471 5.11 -4.96 13.25
CA MET A 471 3.74 -5.30 13.61
C MET A 471 3.72 -6.30 14.77
N ASP A 472 3.34 -5.82 15.95
CA ASP A 472 3.13 -6.64 17.13
C ASP A 472 1.70 -7.16 17.15
N MET A 473 1.53 -8.46 16.90
CA MET A 473 0.24 -9.11 16.77
C MET A 473 -0.10 -9.95 18.00
N ARG A 474 -1.34 -9.79 18.46
CA ARG A 474 -2.00 -10.61 19.48
C ARG A 474 -3.23 -11.20 18.85
N ILE A 475 -3.25 -12.52 18.74
CA ILE A 475 -4.27 -13.28 18.05
C ILE A 475 -4.89 -14.21 19.09
N HIS A 476 -6.20 -14.12 19.26
CA HIS A 476 -6.95 -14.97 20.17
C HIS A 476 -7.81 -15.90 19.34
N LEU A 477 -7.55 -17.20 19.44
CA LEU A 477 -8.36 -18.21 18.80
C LEU A 477 -9.41 -18.71 19.80
N ASN A 478 -10.68 -18.57 19.43
CA ASN A 478 -11.83 -18.90 20.26
C ASN A 478 -12.58 -20.09 19.67
N ASP A 479 -12.84 -21.09 20.52
CA ASP A 479 -13.61 -22.30 20.18
C ASP A 479 -13.16 -23.00 18.88
N VAL A 480 -11.85 -23.06 18.66
CA VAL A 480 -11.27 -23.55 17.40
C VAL A 480 -11.20 -25.07 17.31
N ARG A 481 -11.35 -25.60 16.09
CA ARG A 481 -11.07 -26.99 15.75
C ARG A 481 -10.14 -27.10 14.56
N ALA A 482 -9.18 -28.01 14.68
CA ALA A 482 -8.18 -28.26 13.65
C ALA A 482 -8.19 -29.71 13.17
N ALA A 483 -7.83 -29.90 11.91
CA ALA A 483 -7.59 -31.20 11.29
C ALA A 483 -6.13 -31.28 10.83
N VAL A 484 -5.60 -32.51 10.81
CA VAL A 484 -4.28 -32.74 10.20
C VAL A 484 -4.44 -32.54 8.70
N PRO A 485 -3.65 -31.64 8.08
CA PRO A 485 -3.70 -31.42 6.64
C PRO A 485 -3.31 -32.70 5.88
N LEU A 486 -3.94 -32.90 4.71
CA LEU A 486 -3.55 -33.94 3.78
C LEU A 486 -2.40 -33.39 2.92
N PHE A 487 -1.18 -33.85 3.18
CA PHE A 487 -0.03 -33.45 2.40
C PHE A 487 0.12 -34.36 1.18
N ASN A 488 -0.09 -33.81 -0.02
CA ASN A 488 0.10 -34.56 -1.28
C ASN A 488 1.57 -34.53 -1.76
N SER A 489 2.35 -33.54 -1.33
CA SER A 489 3.79 -33.39 -1.59
C SER A 489 4.43 -32.54 -0.49
N ARG A 490 5.78 -32.56 -0.36
CA ARG A 490 6.51 -31.67 0.58
C ARG A 490 6.39 -30.19 0.20
N GLU A 491 6.15 -29.90 -1.06
CA GLU A 491 5.99 -28.55 -1.61
C GLU A 491 4.73 -27.83 -1.07
N HIS A 492 3.73 -28.59 -0.58
CA HIS A 492 2.53 -28.05 0.07
C HIS A 492 2.68 -27.84 1.59
N LEU A 493 3.79 -28.27 2.20
CA LEU A 493 4.18 -27.75 3.52
C LEU A 493 4.93 -26.47 3.22
N GLY A 494 4.33 -25.29 3.42
CA GLY A 494 5.10 -24.04 3.34
C GLY A 494 6.44 -24.19 4.09
N GLY A 495 7.54 -23.68 3.53
CA GLY A 495 8.91 -24.07 3.94
C GLY A 495 9.28 -23.91 5.42
N TYR A 496 8.45 -23.24 6.20
CA TYR A 496 8.56 -23.09 7.66
C TYR A 496 7.93 -24.24 8.48
N VAL A 497 7.19 -25.17 7.86
CA VAL A 497 6.45 -26.22 8.57
C VAL A 497 7.30 -27.48 8.78
N ASN A 498 7.49 -27.88 10.04
CA ASN A 498 8.09 -29.16 10.39
C ASN A 498 7.00 -30.25 10.53
N ALA A 499 7.03 -31.24 9.65
CA ALA A 499 6.08 -32.36 9.63
C ALA A 499 5.95 -33.09 10.98
N ALA A 500 7.01 -33.14 11.79
CA ALA A 500 7.00 -33.78 13.11
C ALA A 500 6.11 -33.04 14.14
N LEU A 501 5.95 -31.72 13.98
CA LEU A 501 5.17 -30.88 14.89
C LEU A 501 3.70 -30.72 14.47
N VAL A 502 3.35 -31.05 13.22
CA VAL A 502 1.98 -30.91 12.71
C VAL A 502 0.95 -31.64 13.58
N ARG A 503 1.15 -32.94 13.85
CA ARG A 503 0.21 -33.72 14.67
C ARG A 503 0.15 -33.21 16.12
N PRO A 504 1.28 -32.96 16.80
CA PRO A 504 1.27 -32.30 18.11
C PRO A 504 0.54 -30.96 18.16
N ILE A 505 0.73 -30.09 17.16
CA ILE A 505 0.05 -28.78 17.09
C ILE A 505 -1.45 -28.96 16.93
N VAL A 506 -1.90 -29.79 16.00
CA VAL A 506 -3.34 -30.07 15.81
C VAL A 506 -3.95 -30.67 17.08
N ALA A 507 -3.25 -31.57 17.75
CA ALA A 507 -3.68 -32.13 19.03
C ALA A 507 -3.77 -31.06 20.13
N TYR A 508 -2.81 -30.13 20.19
CA TYR A 508 -2.81 -29.01 21.12
C TYR A 508 -4.01 -28.08 20.89
N ILE A 509 -4.28 -27.70 19.64
CA ILE A 509 -5.42 -26.86 19.26
C ILE A 509 -6.72 -27.52 19.74
N ASN A 510 -6.93 -28.79 19.39
CA ASN A 510 -8.16 -29.51 19.76
C ASN A 510 -8.27 -29.80 21.27
N ALA A 511 -7.16 -29.82 22.01
CA ALA A 511 -7.17 -29.95 23.47
C ALA A 511 -7.59 -28.64 24.17
N LYS A 512 -7.34 -27.49 23.54
CA LYS A 512 -7.68 -26.16 24.07
C LYS A 512 -9.03 -25.69 23.52
N ARG A 513 -10.10 -26.12 24.21
CA ARG A 513 -11.47 -25.95 23.70
C ARG A 513 -12.00 -24.52 23.66
N THR A 514 -11.52 -23.62 24.51
CA THR A 514 -12.15 -22.29 24.69
C THR A 514 -11.32 -21.15 24.11
N TYR A 515 -10.01 -21.18 24.31
CA TYR A 515 -9.16 -20.02 24.09
C TYR A 515 -7.69 -20.42 23.90
N ILE A 516 -7.06 -19.90 22.85
CA ILE A 516 -5.62 -20.00 22.61
C ILE A 516 -5.07 -18.60 22.30
N PRO A 517 -4.24 -18.02 23.19
CA PRO A 517 -3.55 -16.77 22.92
C PRO A 517 -2.29 -17.03 22.09
N ILE A 518 -2.09 -16.23 21.04
CA ILE A 518 -0.92 -16.25 20.19
C ILE A 518 -0.36 -14.84 20.13
N SER A 519 0.92 -14.70 20.46
CA SER A 519 1.64 -13.44 20.35
C SER A 519 2.79 -13.61 19.39
N CYS A 520 2.86 -12.75 18.38
CA CYS A 520 3.96 -12.74 17.41
C CYS A 520 4.31 -11.32 16.99
N ARG A 521 5.52 -11.18 16.42
CA ARG A 521 6.04 -9.92 15.89
C ARG A 521 6.45 -10.15 14.45
N ILE A 522 5.91 -9.35 13.54
CA ILE A 522 6.31 -9.35 12.14
C ILE A 522 7.16 -8.10 11.89
N VAL A 523 8.34 -8.28 11.32
CA VAL A 523 9.21 -7.19 10.87
C VAL A 523 9.28 -7.27 9.35
N LYS A 524 9.04 -6.16 8.66
CA LYS A 524 8.93 -6.14 7.21
C LYS A 524 9.57 -4.89 6.63
N ARG A 525 10.17 -4.97 5.43
CA ARG A 525 10.71 -3.78 4.77
C ARG A 525 9.56 -2.87 4.34
N ALA A 526 9.73 -1.56 4.49
CA ALA A 526 8.77 -0.60 3.97
C ALA A 526 8.61 -0.75 2.44
N SER A 527 9.70 -1.07 1.72
CA SER A 527 9.67 -1.31 0.27
C SER A 527 8.88 -2.56 -0.17
N ASP A 528 8.60 -3.51 0.73
CA ASP A 528 7.72 -4.64 0.42
C ASP A 528 6.26 -4.18 0.22
N PHE A 529 5.92 -2.98 0.72
CA PHE A 529 4.60 -2.38 0.53
C PHE A 529 4.47 -1.54 -0.74
N ASP A 530 5.59 -1.22 -1.39
CA ASP A 530 5.61 -0.45 -2.64
C ASP A 530 4.98 -1.27 -3.77
N GLY A 531 3.84 -0.80 -4.27
CA GLY A 531 3.01 -1.51 -5.25
C GLY A 531 2.05 -2.53 -4.63
N SER A 532 1.98 -2.67 -3.30
CA SER A 532 1.10 -3.64 -2.66
C SER A 532 -0.32 -3.10 -2.48
N TRP A 533 -1.32 -3.85 -2.95
CA TRP A 533 -2.74 -3.50 -2.82
C TRP A 533 -3.46 -4.43 -1.84
N SER A 534 -2.90 -5.60 -1.55
CA SER A 534 -3.45 -6.57 -0.62
C SER A 534 -2.40 -7.12 0.34
N VAL A 535 -2.89 -7.84 1.36
CA VAL A 535 -2.07 -8.59 2.32
C VAL A 535 -1.21 -9.67 1.63
N TYR A 536 -1.64 -10.14 0.45
CA TYR A 536 -0.95 -11.16 -0.32
C TYR A 536 0.26 -10.57 -1.07
N ASP A 537 0.09 -9.45 -1.77
CA ASP A 537 1.12 -8.91 -2.68
C ASP A 537 2.34 -8.37 -1.94
N CYS A 538 2.19 -8.02 -0.65
CA CYS A 538 3.32 -7.71 0.22
C CYS A 538 3.91 -8.97 0.90
N GLY A 539 3.24 -10.12 0.86
CA GLY A 539 3.67 -11.35 1.54
C GLY A 539 3.38 -11.41 3.04
N LEU A 540 2.58 -10.46 3.57
CA LEU A 540 2.27 -10.37 4.99
C LEU A 540 1.51 -11.60 5.52
N MET A 541 0.68 -12.25 4.70
CA MET A 541 -0.01 -13.49 5.10
C MET A 541 0.94 -14.66 5.34
N ASP A 542 2.01 -14.78 4.56
CA ASP A 542 3.01 -15.82 4.74
C ASP A 542 3.79 -15.59 6.03
N ASP A 543 4.23 -14.34 6.23
CA ASP A 543 5.00 -13.93 7.41
C ASP A 543 4.16 -14.18 8.69
N LEU A 544 2.89 -13.80 8.64
CA LEU A 544 1.92 -14.08 9.70
C LEU A 544 1.75 -15.59 9.95
N SER A 545 1.59 -16.39 8.91
CA SER A 545 1.39 -17.84 9.05
C SER A 545 2.62 -18.55 9.63
N ALA A 546 3.82 -18.12 9.23
CA ALA A 546 5.09 -18.62 9.76
C ALA A 546 5.26 -18.29 11.25
N GLU A 547 4.99 -17.04 11.64
CA GLU A 547 5.08 -16.61 13.02
C GLU A 547 4.05 -17.30 13.93
N VAL A 548 2.82 -17.49 13.43
CA VAL A 548 1.79 -18.26 14.13
C VAL A 548 2.20 -19.72 14.30
N TYR A 549 2.81 -20.32 13.28
CA TYR A 549 3.35 -21.67 13.36
C TYR A 549 4.45 -21.76 14.44
N ALA A 550 5.39 -20.82 14.45
CA ALA A 550 6.46 -20.77 15.44
C ALA A 550 5.91 -20.59 16.87
N ALA A 551 4.86 -19.78 17.04
CA ALA A 551 4.17 -19.65 18.32
C ALA A 551 3.54 -20.98 18.78
N PHE A 552 2.83 -21.69 17.90
CA PHE A 552 2.28 -23.01 18.21
C PHE A 552 3.35 -24.05 18.54
N ALA A 553 4.46 -24.05 17.79
CA ALA A 553 5.57 -24.95 18.05
C ALA A 553 6.14 -24.76 19.46
N ARG A 554 6.36 -23.50 19.87
CA ARG A 554 6.82 -23.16 21.23
C ARG A 554 5.81 -23.58 22.30
N ASP A 555 4.52 -23.33 22.09
CA ASP A 555 3.45 -23.71 23.00
C ASP A 555 3.39 -25.23 23.23
N VAL A 556 3.50 -26.01 22.16
CA VAL A 556 3.52 -27.48 22.22
C VAL A 556 4.74 -27.98 22.99
N GLU A 557 5.92 -27.43 22.73
CA GLU A 557 7.14 -27.79 23.42
C GLU A 557 7.06 -27.47 24.92
N ASP A 558 6.55 -26.27 25.28
CA ASP A 558 6.33 -25.90 26.67
C ASP A 558 5.36 -26.86 27.36
N GLN A 559 4.22 -27.19 26.74
CA GLN A 559 3.27 -28.17 27.29
C GLN A 559 3.92 -29.53 27.55
N GLN A 560 4.69 -30.04 26.58
CA GLN A 560 5.39 -31.31 26.74
C GLN A 560 6.43 -31.25 27.87
N SER A 561 7.17 -30.14 27.96
CA SER A 561 8.16 -29.92 29.02
C SER A 561 7.50 -29.89 30.40
N ARG A 562 6.34 -29.23 30.52
CA ARG A 562 5.56 -29.12 31.76
C ARG A 562 5.02 -30.47 32.19
N VAL A 563 4.48 -31.27 31.27
CA VAL A 563 4.02 -32.63 31.57
C VAL A 563 5.17 -33.51 32.03
N ARG A 564 6.35 -33.42 31.39
CA ARG A 564 7.55 -34.15 31.82
C ARG A 564 7.99 -33.73 33.22
N ARG A 565 8.01 -32.43 33.51
CA ARG A 565 8.34 -31.89 34.85
C ARG A 565 7.34 -32.37 35.90
N LEU A 566 6.04 -32.33 35.63
CA LEU A 566 4.99 -32.83 36.52
C LEU A 566 5.14 -34.33 36.79
N LYS A 567 5.42 -35.14 35.78
CA LYS A 567 5.68 -36.58 35.96
C LYS A 567 6.91 -36.83 36.84
N ARG A 568 8.01 -36.11 36.60
CA ARG A 568 9.21 -36.23 37.46
C ARG A 568 8.90 -35.84 38.90
N VAL A 569 8.29 -34.67 39.11
CA VAL A 569 7.94 -34.19 40.46
C VAL A 569 6.96 -35.15 41.14
N GLY A 570 5.97 -35.68 40.42
CA GLY A 570 5.03 -36.68 40.94
C GLY A 570 5.71 -37.99 41.37
N VAL A 571 6.67 -38.48 40.59
CA VAL A 571 7.48 -39.65 40.99
C VAL A 571 8.30 -39.33 42.24
N TRP A 572 8.90 -38.14 42.32
CA TRP A 572 9.65 -37.70 43.50
C TRP A 572 8.78 -37.56 44.75
N THR A 573 7.57 -36.99 44.65
CA THR A 573 6.67 -36.84 45.79
C THR A 573 6.11 -38.18 46.25
N VAL A 574 5.73 -39.08 45.34
CA VAL A 574 5.32 -40.45 45.70
C VAL A 574 6.45 -41.19 46.38
N SER A 575 7.67 -41.10 45.85
CA SER A 575 8.85 -41.70 46.48
C SER A 575 9.05 -41.18 47.91
N LEU A 576 8.95 -39.85 48.12
CA LEU A 576 9.11 -39.24 49.44
C LEU A 576 8.01 -39.66 50.42
N VAL A 577 6.75 -39.75 49.98
CA VAL A 577 5.62 -40.24 50.80
C VAL A 577 5.82 -41.71 51.17
N VAL A 578 6.26 -42.55 50.23
CA VAL A 578 6.55 -43.97 50.51
C VAL A 578 7.68 -44.10 51.53
N HIS A 579 8.76 -43.34 51.39
CA HIS A 579 9.86 -43.34 52.37
C HIS A 579 9.40 -42.84 53.75
N ALA A 580 8.55 -41.82 53.80
CA ALA A 580 7.99 -41.31 55.05
C ALA A 580 7.04 -42.33 55.73
N LEU A 581 6.20 -43.02 54.96
CA LEU A 581 5.32 -44.08 55.47
C LEU A 581 6.14 -45.28 55.98
N LEU A 582 7.15 -45.73 55.23
CA LEU A 582 8.02 -46.81 55.65
C LEU A 582 8.84 -46.45 56.90
N ALA A 583 9.35 -45.22 57.00
CA ALA A 583 10.02 -44.74 58.20
C ALA A 583 9.06 -44.63 59.40
N GLY A 584 7.82 -44.21 59.18
CA GLY A 584 6.78 -44.18 60.22
C GLY A 584 6.40 -45.57 60.72
N VAL A 585 6.27 -46.56 59.83
CA VAL A 585 5.99 -47.96 60.20
C VAL A 585 7.21 -48.63 60.86
N ALA A 586 8.43 -48.32 60.41
CA ALA A 586 9.65 -48.81 61.05
C ALA A 586 9.88 -48.21 62.44
N GLY A 587 9.43 -46.98 62.69
CA GLY A 587 9.47 -46.33 64.00
C GLY A 587 8.43 -46.87 64.99
N ASP A 588 7.40 -47.59 64.53
CA ASP A 588 6.37 -48.24 65.36
C ASP A 588 6.72 -49.73 65.67
N LEU A 589 7.81 -50.23 65.07
CA LEU A 589 8.32 -51.61 65.19
C LEU A 589 9.64 -51.71 65.96
N MET A 590 10.16 -50.59 66.48
CA MET A 590 11.22 -50.53 67.51
C MET A 590 10.63 -50.05 68.82
#